data_AF-A0A397E5G0-F1
#
_entry.id   AF-A0A397E5G0-F1
#
_cell.length_a   1.000
_cell.length_b   1.000
_cell.length_c   1.000
_cell.angle_alpha   90.00
_cell.angle_beta   90.00
_cell.angle_gamma   90.00
#
_symmetry.space_group_name_H-M   'P 1'
#
loop_
_entity.id
_entity.type
_entity.pdbx_description
1 polymer ?
#
loop_
_entity_poly.entity_id
_entity_poly.type
_entity_poly.pdbx_seq_one_letter_code
_entity_poly.pdbx_strand_id
1 'polypeptide(L)'
;MLRSRDFEFDEPKLKEAYNLLLRVAGVFDAVLSWLGTASTTSTELGEDSLAQWRAEQTRAGNSDIQSLQRVKDFESGVVSKALNVVALAQAQELVLLRGVTKDVVDWVLMGKLAMDISRRYAAVAQFKSAKEQLANLQNKEVERSKTIIDRDLEIATARNLAVYLEMVC
;
A
#
# COMPACT_ATOMS: atom_id res chain seq x y z
N MET A 1 28.85 -33.27 11.31
CA MET A 1 28.71 -32.68 9.96
C MET A 1 27.39 -33.17 9.39
N LEU A 2 26.38 -32.29 9.28
CA LEU A 2 25.06 -32.60 8.71
C LEU A 2 25.26 -32.92 7.22
N ARG A 3 25.39 -34.21 6.90
CA ARG A 3 25.77 -34.71 5.57
C ARG A 3 24.64 -35.47 4.89
N SER A 4 23.40 -35.04 5.12
CA SER A 4 22.23 -35.53 4.41
C SER A 4 21.56 -34.35 3.71
N ARG A 5 21.94 -34.13 2.45
CA ARG A 5 21.18 -33.26 1.53
C ARG A 5 19.97 -34.07 1.06
N ASP A 6 18.96 -34.19 1.92
CA ASP A 6 17.71 -34.89 1.58
C ASP A 6 16.79 -34.04 0.69
N PHE A 7 17.23 -32.85 0.28
CA PHE A 7 16.49 -31.94 -0.57
C PHE A 7 17.31 -31.55 -1.80
N GLU A 8 17.00 -32.16 -2.94
CA GLU A 8 17.49 -31.78 -4.25
C GLU A 8 16.47 -30.84 -4.89
N PHE A 9 16.77 -29.54 -4.90
CA PHE A 9 15.90 -28.53 -5.52
C PHE A 9 16.13 -28.52 -7.04
N ASP A 10 15.04 -28.50 -7.80
CA ASP A 10 15.05 -28.30 -9.24
C ASP A 10 15.43 -26.84 -9.55
N GLU A 11 16.72 -26.61 -9.82
CA GLU A 11 17.31 -25.30 -10.09
C GLU A 11 16.58 -24.54 -11.23
N PRO A 12 16.20 -25.18 -12.35
CA PRO A 12 15.31 -24.58 -13.35
C PRO A 12 13.99 -24.06 -12.77
N LYS A 13 13.26 -24.86 -11.97
CA LYS A 13 11.99 -24.43 -11.37
C LYS A 13 12.19 -23.30 -10.36
N LEU A 14 13.28 -23.33 -9.59
CA LEU A 14 13.61 -22.25 -8.66
C LEU A 14 13.83 -20.93 -9.40
N LYS A 15 14.56 -20.97 -10.53
CA LYS A 15 14.79 -19.81 -11.39
C LYS A 15 13.50 -19.33 -12.05
N GLU A 16 12.62 -20.24 -12.46
CA GLU A 16 11.31 -19.90 -13.01
C GLU A 16 10.44 -19.18 -11.96
N ALA A 17 10.32 -19.73 -10.75
CA ALA A 17 9.58 -19.12 -9.66
C ALA A 17 10.13 -17.73 -9.29
N TYR A 18 11.45 -17.58 -9.24
CA TYR A 18 12.10 -16.29 -9.03
C TYR A 18 11.72 -15.26 -10.10
N ASN A 19 11.80 -15.63 -11.37
CA ASN A 19 11.43 -14.74 -12.48
C ASN A 19 9.94 -14.39 -12.48
N LEU A 20 9.07 -15.34 -12.11
CA LEU A 20 7.65 -15.11 -11.97
C LEU A 20 7.38 -14.05 -10.89
N LEU A 21 8.00 -14.18 -9.72
CA LEU A 21 7.86 -13.22 -8.63
C LEU A 21 8.38 -11.82 -9.01
N LEU A 22 9.48 -11.72 -9.74
CA LEU A 22 9.96 -10.45 -10.27
C LEU A 22 8.98 -9.81 -11.27
N ARG A 23 8.36 -10.62 -12.15
CA ARG A 23 7.32 -10.13 -13.07
C ARG A 23 6.11 -9.63 -12.29
N VAL A 24 5.67 -10.37 -11.28
CA VAL A 24 4.55 -9.98 -10.42
C VAL A 24 4.85 -8.65 -9.71
N ALA A 25 6.05 -8.49 -9.14
CA ALA A 25 6.47 -7.23 -8.54
C ALA A 25 6.39 -6.07 -9.56
N GLY A 26 6.94 -6.27 -10.77
CA GLY A 26 6.89 -5.27 -11.84
C GLY A 26 5.47 -4.92 -12.32
N VAL A 27 4.55 -5.89 -12.33
CA VAL A 27 3.13 -5.63 -12.63
C VAL A 27 2.52 -4.72 -11.56
N PHE A 28 2.79 -4.97 -10.28
CA PHE A 28 2.28 -4.11 -9.21
C PHE A 28 2.94 -2.72 -9.22
N ASP A 29 4.22 -2.61 -9.58
CA ASP A 29 4.86 -1.29 -9.79
C ASP A 29 4.21 -0.52 -10.94
N ALA A 30 3.90 -1.20 -12.06
CA ALA A 30 3.18 -0.59 -13.17
C ALA A 30 1.77 -0.14 -12.76
N VAL A 31 1.05 -0.95 -11.97
CA VAL A 31 -0.26 -0.58 -11.41
C VAL A 31 -0.15 0.63 -10.48
N LEU A 32 0.83 0.67 -9.57
CA LEU A 32 1.04 1.80 -8.67
C LEU A 32 1.40 3.09 -9.43
N SER A 33 2.26 2.98 -10.43
CA SER A 33 2.59 4.07 -11.35
C SER A 33 1.36 4.55 -12.10
N TRP A 34 0.54 3.62 -12.61
CA TRP A 34 -0.69 3.94 -13.31
C TRP A 34 -1.73 4.59 -12.39
N LEU A 35 -1.83 4.18 -11.12
CA LEU A 35 -2.70 4.77 -10.10
C LEU A 35 -2.18 6.11 -9.55
N GLY A 36 -0.96 6.53 -9.90
CA GLY A 36 -0.35 7.76 -9.38
C GLY A 36 0.13 7.65 -7.93
N THR A 37 0.27 6.43 -7.41
CA THR A 37 0.67 6.17 -6.01
C THR A 37 2.11 5.67 -5.88
N ALA A 38 2.87 5.69 -6.98
CA ALA A 38 4.29 5.37 -6.98
C ALA A 38 5.03 6.25 -5.95
N SER A 39 5.91 5.63 -5.17
CA SER A 39 6.64 6.27 -4.07
C SER A 39 7.40 7.51 -4.57
N THR A 40 6.89 8.69 -4.24
CA THR A 40 7.53 9.98 -4.49
C THR A 40 8.68 10.16 -3.52
N THR A 41 9.89 9.84 -3.98
CA THR A 41 11.13 10.39 -3.42
C THR A 41 11.56 11.56 -4.31
N SER A 42 10.73 12.62 -4.37
CA SER A 42 11.06 13.84 -5.12
C SER A 42 11.07 15.00 -4.13
N THR A 43 12.25 15.37 -3.64
CA THR A 43 12.45 16.46 -2.67
C THR A 43 12.85 17.79 -3.33
N GLU A 44 12.71 17.92 -4.65
CA GLU A 44 13.08 19.13 -5.38
C GLU A 44 11.95 19.58 -6.31
N LEU A 45 11.57 20.86 -6.19
CA LEU A 45 10.69 21.58 -7.09
C LEU A 45 11.43 21.84 -8.42
N GLY A 46 11.65 20.77 -9.19
CA GLY A 46 12.30 20.79 -10.49
C GLY A 46 11.32 20.58 -11.65
N GLU A 47 11.83 20.61 -12.87
CA GLU A 47 11.10 20.29 -14.11
C GLU A 47 10.40 18.92 -14.04
N ASP A 48 10.94 17.99 -13.27
CA ASP A 48 10.36 16.69 -12.91
C ASP A 48 9.07 16.79 -12.11
N SER A 49 8.93 17.77 -11.21
CA SER A 49 7.67 18.03 -10.48
C SER A 49 6.57 18.53 -11.40
N LEU A 50 6.93 19.35 -12.40
CA LEU A 50 6.00 19.86 -13.42
C LEU A 50 5.57 18.75 -14.40
N ALA A 51 6.49 17.85 -14.76
CA ALA A 51 6.19 16.66 -15.54
C ALA A 51 5.29 15.69 -14.76
N GLN A 52 5.56 15.47 -13.47
CA GLN A 52 4.71 14.68 -12.57
C GLN A 52 3.31 15.30 -12.43
N TRP A 53 3.22 16.62 -12.26
CA TRP A 53 1.94 17.31 -12.18
C TRP A 53 1.14 17.20 -13.48
N ARG A 54 1.77 17.35 -14.65
CA ARG A 54 1.13 17.13 -15.96
C ARG A 54 0.64 15.69 -16.12
N ALA A 55 1.43 14.71 -15.68
CA ALA A 55 1.03 13.30 -15.69
C ALA A 55 -0.18 13.07 -14.77
N GLU A 56 -0.18 13.68 -13.59
CA GLU A 56 -1.29 13.60 -12.62
C GLU A 56 -2.58 14.22 -13.16
N GLN A 57 -2.51 15.38 -13.83
CA GLN A 57 -3.67 15.98 -14.50
C GLN A 57 -4.22 15.10 -15.63
N THR A 58 -3.33 14.48 -16.42
CA THR A 58 -3.72 13.54 -17.49
C THR A 58 -4.39 12.29 -16.91
N ARG A 59 -3.93 11.86 -15.74
CA ARG A 59 -4.43 10.69 -15.00
C ARG A 59 -5.80 10.94 -14.37
N ALA A 60 -6.00 12.12 -13.78
CA ALA A 60 -7.25 12.50 -13.12
C ALA A 60 -8.47 12.46 -14.06
N GLY A 61 -8.25 12.71 -15.37
CA GLY A 61 -9.28 12.63 -16.41
C GLY A 61 -9.57 11.22 -16.94
N ASN A 62 -8.83 10.19 -16.53
CA ASN A 62 -8.98 8.84 -17.05
C ASN A 62 -10.08 8.06 -16.28
N SER A 63 -11.17 7.74 -16.97
CA SER A 63 -12.31 7.00 -16.41
C SER A 63 -11.96 5.60 -15.89
N ASP A 64 -10.94 4.96 -16.47
CA ASP A 64 -10.51 3.61 -16.07
C ASP A 64 -9.79 3.65 -14.71
N ILE A 65 -9.08 4.73 -14.42
CA ILE A 65 -8.38 4.93 -13.14
C ILE A 65 -9.41 5.19 -12.05
N GLN A 66 -10.42 6.01 -12.36
CA GLN A 66 -11.54 6.25 -11.46
C GLN A 66 -12.39 5.00 -11.21
N SER A 67 -12.49 4.09 -12.18
CA SER A 67 -13.20 2.81 -11.99
C SER A 67 -12.40 1.86 -11.09
N LEU A 68 -11.08 1.78 -11.26
CA LEU A 68 -10.23 0.95 -10.40
C LEU A 68 -10.04 1.51 -8.98
N GLN A 69 -10.00 2.84 -8.80
CA GLN A 69 -10.00 3.44 -7.46
C GLN A 69 -11.29 3.16 -6.67
N ARG A 70 -12.41 2.87 -7.35
CA ARG A 70 -13.65 2.41 -6.69
C ARG A 70 -13.56 0.96 -6.20
N VAL A 71 -12.60 0.17 -6.69
CA VAL A 71 -12.34 -1.16 -6.18
C VAL A 71 -11.52 -1.05 -4.91
N LYS A 72 -12.11 -1.46 -3.78
CA LYS A 72 -11.54 -1.34 -2.42
C LYS A 72 -10.10 -1.87 -2.27
N ASP A 73 -9.70 -2.85 -3.08
CA ASP A 73 -8.35 -3.40 -3.05
C ASP A 73 -7.33 -2.48 -3.75
N PHE A 74 -7.75 -1.73 -4.76
CA PHE A 74 -6.89 -0.80 -5.50
C PHE A 74 -7.01 0.65 -5.03
N GLU A 75 -8.02 0.95 -4.20
CA GLU A 75 -8.17 2.22 -3.51
C GLU A 75 -6.86 2.59 -2.80
N SER A 76 -6.32 3.78 -3.10
CA SER A 76 -5.03 4.30 -2.60
C SER A 76 -3.79 3.44 -2.90
N GLY A 77 -3.90 2.36 -3.69
CA GLY A 77 -2.79 1.48 -4.06
C GLY A 77 -2.21 0.64 -2.92
N VAL A 78 -2.81 0.65 -1.72
CA VAL A 78 -2.25 0.00 -0.53
C VAL A 78 -2.04 -1.51 -0.71
N VAL A 79 -3.01 -2.22 -1.27
CA VAL A 79 -2.87 -3.67 -1.52
C VAL A 79 -1.83 -3.92 -2.60
N SER A 80 -1.80 -3.11 -3.66
CA SER A 80 -0.80 -3.22 -4.72
C SER A 80 0.62 -3.01 -4.17
N LYS A 81 0.80 -2.06 -3.25
CA LYS A 81 2.07 -1.82 -2.55
C LYS A 81 2.46 -2.99 -1.65
N ALA A 82 1.52 -3.54 -0.89
CA ALA A 82 1.76 -4.72 -0.08
C ALA A 82 2.16 -5.93 -0.94
N LEU A 83 1.46 -6.19 -2.03
CA LEU A 83 1.74 -7.31 -2.94
C LEU A 83 3.07 -7.15 -3.68
N ASN A 84 3.45 -5.93 -4.07
CA ASN A 84 4.78 -5.64 -4.59
C ASN A 84 5.88 -6.01 -3.57
N VAL A 85 5.73 -5.57 -2.32
CA VAL A 85 6.70 -5.86 -1.25
C VAL A 85 6.78 -7.37 -0.96
N VAL A 86 5.64 -8.07 -0.92
CA VAL A 86 5.60 -9.52 -0.71
C VAL A 86 6.29 -10.25 -1.87
N ALA A 87 5.99 -9.90 -3.12
CA ALA A 87 6.60 -10.55 -4.28
C ALA A 87 8.13 -10.41 -4.28
N LEU A 88 8.64 -9.21 -3.92
CA LEU A 88 10.08 -8.98 -3.78
C LEU A 88 10.69 -9.75 -2.60
N ALA A 89 10.01 -9.82 -1.46
CA ALA A 89 10.47 -10.60 -0.30
C ALA A 89 10.56 -12.10 -0.63
N GLN A 90 9.53 -12.65 -1.25
CA GLN A 90 9.51 -14.05 -1.70
C GLN A 90 10.61 -14.33 -2.74
N ALA A 91 10.85 -13.41 -3.68
CA ALA A 91 11.95 -13.56 -4.63
C ALA A 91 13.31 -13.62 -3.92
N GLN A 92 13.51 -12.82 -2.87
CA GLN A 92 14.72 -12.85 -2.05
C GLN A 92 14.83 -14.13 -1.22
N GLU A 93 13.73 -14.71 -0.73
CA GLU A 93 13.74 -16.02 -0.05
C GLU A 93 14.26 -17.13 -0.98
N LEU A 94 13.90 -17.12 -2.26
CA LEU A 94 14.44 -18.08 -3.23
C LEU A 94 15.94 -17.90 -3.45
N VAL A 95 16.44 -16.65 -3.40
CA VAL A 95 17.88 -16.37 -3.46
C VAL A 95 18.60 -16.85 -2.20
N LEU A 96 17.99 -16.66 -1.02
CA LEU A 96 18.49 -17.16 0.26
C LEU A 96 18.58 -18.69 0.23
N LEU A 97 17.49 -19.35 -0.18
CA LEU A 97 17.40 -20.80 -0.32
C LEU A 97 18.49 -21.34 -1.25
N ARG A 98 18.64 -20.74 -2.43
CA ARG A 98 19.72 -21.07 -3.37
C ARG A 98 21.11 -20.88 -2.77
N GLY A 99 21.29 -19.83 -1.96
CA GLY A 99 22.58 -19.50 -1.35
C GLY A 99 22.99 -20.50 -0.27
N VAL A 100 22.05 -20.92 0.58
CA VAL A 100 22.30 -21.88 1.66
C VAL A 100 22.46 -23.33 1.18
N THR A 101 22.05 -23.63 -0.06
CA THR A 101 22.20 -24.97 -0.67
C THR A 101 23.49 -25.15 -1.46
N LYS A 102 24.36 -24.12 -1.54
CA LYS A 102 25.67 -24.23 -2.20
C LYS A 102 26.66 -25.04 -1.37
N ASP A 103 27.66 -25.60 -2.03
CA ASP A 103 28.75 -26.35 -1.35
C ASP A 103 29.57 -25.46 -0.42
N VAL A 104 29.75 -24.20 -0.79
CA VAL A 104 30.36 -23.15 0.04
C VAL A 104 29.34 -22.03 0.23
N VAL A 105 28.97 -21.80 1.49
CA VAL A 105 27.94 -20.82 1.88
C VAL A 105 28.60 -19.64 2.60
N ASP A 106 28.28 -18.42 2.15
CA ASP A 106 28.59 -17.20 2.87
C ASP A 106 27.47 -16.89 3.88
N TRP A 107 27.65 -17.36 5.12
CA TRP A 107 26.66 -17.21 6.19
C TRP A 107 26.41 -15.76 6.60
N VAL A 108 27.39 -14.86 6.41
CA VAL A 108 27.22 -13.44 6.72
C VAL A 108 26.31 -12.79 5.69
N LEU A 109 26.52 -13.08 4.41
CA LEU A 109 25.63 -12.62 3.34
C LEU A 109 24.21 -13.19 3.51
N MET A 110 24.08 -14.49 3.81
CA MET A 110 22.77 -15.11 4.04
C MET A 110 22.04 -14.48 5.24
N GLY A 111 22.75 -14.17 6.32
CA GLY A 111 22.18 -13.48 7.48
C GLY A 111 21.68 -12.07 7.15
N LYS A 112 22.45 -11.28 6.37
CA LYS A 112 22.02 -9.96 5.90
C LYS A 112 20.77 -10.04 5.02
N LEU A 113 20.75 -11.00 4.10
CA LEU A 113 19.60 -11.23 3.22
C LEU A 113 18.36 -11.61 4.02
N ALA A 114 18.48 -12.48 5.02
CA ALA A 114 17.38 -12.83 5.92
C ALA A 114 16.86 -11.62 6.72
N MET A 115 17.74 -10.74 7.20
CA MET A 115 17.34 -9.49 7.88
C MET A 115 16.60 -8.55 6.94
N ASP A 116 17.03 -8.43 5.68
CA ASP A 116 16.37 -7.59 4.68
C ASP A 116 14.99 -8.13 4.30
N ILE A 117 14.85 -9.45 4.15
CA ILE A 117 13.55 -10.12 3.95
C ILE A 117 12.61 -9.84 5.13
N SER A 118 13.11 -9.98 6.36
CA SER A 118 12.33 -9.68 7.57
C SER A 118 11.84 -8.22 7.59
N ARG A 119 12.70 -7.26 7.24
CA ARG A 119 12.33 -5.84 7.12
C ARG A 119 11.24 -5.60 6.07
N ARG A 120 11.29 -6.27 4.93
CA ARG A 120 10.24 -6.18 3.91
C ARG A 120 8.90 -6.68 4.41
N TYR A 121 8.85 -7.83 5.09
CA TYR A 121 7.59 -8.31 5.69
C TYR A 121 7.08 -7.42 6.81
N ALA A 122 7.96 -6.85 7.63
CA ALA A 122 7.56 -5.89 8.66
C ALA A 122 6.86 -4.66 8.06
N ALA A 123 7.31 -4.17 6.89
CA ALA A 123 6.63 -3.10 6.18
C ALA A 123 5.20 -3.47 5.77
N VAL A 124 4.94 -4.73 5.40
CA VAL A 124 3.58 -5.23 5.09
C VAL A 124 2.67 -5.15 6.31
N ALA A 125 3.16 -5.56 7.47
CA ALA A 125 2.40 -5.47 8.73
C ALA A 125 2.07 -4.01 9.10
N GLN A 126 3.01 -3.09 8.84
CA GLN A 126 2.80 -1.66 9.04
C GLN A 126 1.73 -1.09 8.09
N PHE A 127 1.67 -1.52 6.83
CA PHE A 127 0.61 -1.10 5.91
C PHE A 127 -0.79 -1.50 6.41
N LYS A 128 -0.92 -2.69 6.98
CA LYS A 128 -2.19 -3.15 7.57
C LYS A 128 -2.60 -2.26 8.75
N SER A 129 -1.67 -2.01 9.67
CA SER A 129 -1.93 -1.16 10.84
C SER A 129 -2.28 0.28 10.46
N ALA A 130 -1.55 0.86 9.49
CA ALA A 130 -1.82 2.21 8.99
C ALA A 130 -3.21 2.32 8.33
N LYS A 131 -3.64 1.30 7.58
CA LYS A 131 -4.98 1.24 6.98
C LYS A 131 -6.08 1.23 8.05
N GLU A 132 -5.90 0.44 9.11
CA GLU A 132 -6.84 0.38 10.23
C GLU A 132 -6.91 1.71 11.00
N GLN A 133 -5.76 2.35 11.22
CA GLN A 133 -5.71 3.68 11.86
C GLN A 133 -6.41 4.75 11.02
N LEU A 134 -6.20 4.75 9.70
CA LEU A 134 -6.86 5.69 8.79
C LEU A 134 -8.39 5.51 8.78
N ALA A 135 -8.86 4.26 8.73
CA ALA A 135 -10.30 3.96 8.79
C ALA A 135 -10.94 4.46 10.10
N ASN A 136 -10.23 4.32 11.23
CA ASN A 136 -10.69 4.82 12.52
C ASN A 136 -10.76 6.36 12.58
N LEU A 137 -9.83 7.07 11.92
CA LEU A 137 -9.86 8.52 11.84
C LEU A 137 -11.03 9.02 11.00
N GLN A 138 -11.26 8.40 9.83
CA GLN A 138 -12.41 8.72 8.97
C GLN A 138 -13.74 8.55 9.70
N ASN A 139 -13.92 7.45 10.45
CA ASN A 139 -15.13 7.24 11.25
C ASN A 139 -15.34 8.35 12.30
N LYS A 140 -14.28 8.80 12.98
CA LYS A 140 -14.37 9.88 13.97
C LYS A 140 -14.74 11.22 13.36
N GLU A 141 -14.27 11.52 12.16
CA GLU A 141 -14.65 12.75 11.44
C GLU A 141 -16.13 12.73 11.02
N VAL A 142 -16.62 11.57 10.58
CA VAL A 142 -18.05 11.38 10.27
C VAL A 142 -18.91 11.55 11.52
N GLU A 143 -18.53 10.95 12.64
CA GLU A 143 -19.25 11.10 13.92
C GLU A 143 -19.27 12.55 14.42
N ARG A 144 -18.13 13.24 14.34
CA ARG A 144 -18.05 14.68 14.68
C ARG A 144 -18.98 15.51 13.79
N SER A 145 -18.98 15.26 12.48
CA SER A 145 -19.83 15.98 11.54
C SER A 145 -21.31 15.77 11.85
N LYS A 146 -21.71 14.54 12.16
CA LYS A 146 -23.09 14.23 12.57
C LYS A 146 -23.49 15.00 13.83
N THR A 147 -22.61 15.07 14.82
CA THR A 147 -22.88 15.76 16.09
C THR A 147 -23.04 17.28 15.89
N ILE A 148 -22.28 17.87 14.97
CA ILE A 148 -22.41 19.29 14.60
C ILE A 148 -23.75 19.55 13.93
N ILE A 149 -24.13 18.71 12.96
CA ILE A 149 -25.40 18.85 12.23
C ILE A 149 -26.59 18.73 13.19
N ASP A 150 -26.58 17.75 14.09
CA ASP A 150 -27.66 17.55 15.06
C ASP A 150 -27.80 18.78 15.98
N ARG A 151 -26.69 19.33 16.46
CA ARG A 151 -26.68 20.58 17.26
C ARG A 151 -27.23 21.77 16.49
N ASP A 152 -26.81 21.95 15.25
CA ASP A 152 -27.26 23.08 14.42
C ASP A 152 -28.76 22.99 14.12
N LEU A 153 -29.27 21.78 13.92
CA LEU A 153 -30.69 21.51 13.75
C LEU A 153 -31.49 21.84 15.02
N GLU A 154 -30.99 21.48 16.21
CA GLU A 154 -31.61 21.86 17.48
C GLU A 154 -31.66 23.38 17.66
N ILE A 155 -30.56 24.08 17.38
CA ILE A 155 -30.48 25.55 17.46
C ILE A 155 -31.49 26.19 16.50
N ALA A 156 -31.57 25.71 15.26
CA ALA A 156 -32.52 26.23 14.27
C ALA A 156 -33.97 25.98 14.69
N THR A 157 -34.28 24.81 15.25
CA THR A 157 -35.61 24.46 15.73
C THR A 157 -36.02 25.34 16.92
N ALA A 158 -35.13 25.53 17.89
CA ALA A 158 -35.37 26.40 19.05
C ALA A 158 -35.58 27.87 18.64
N ARG A 159 -34.78 28.36 17.69
CA ARG A 159 -34.95 29.72 17.13
C ARG A 159 -36.29 29.88 16.42
N ASN A 160 -36.68 28.93 15.57
CA ASN A 160 -37.98 28.98 14.90
C ASN A 160 -39.13 28.95 15.90
N LEU A 161 -39.06 28.11 16.92
CA LEU A 161 -40.08 28.06 17.97
C LEU A 161 -40.22 29.38 18.73
N ALA A 162 -39.09 30.02 19.07
CA ALA A 162 -39.08 31.33 19.72
C ALA A 162 -39.75 32.41 18.86
N VAL A 163 -39.44 32.44 17.55
CA VAL A 163 -40.05 33.37 16.60
C VAL A 163 -41.57 33.13 16.47
N TYR A 164 -42.01 31.87 16.41
CA TYR A 164 -43.44 31.55 16.41
C TYR A 164 -44.15 32.01 17.68
N LEU A 165 -43.52 31.89 18.85
CA LEU A 165 -44.10 32.33 20.11
C LEU A 165 -44.17 33.87 20.21
N GLU A 166 -43.17 34.58 19.70
CA GLU A 166 -43.20 36.05 19.63
C GLU A 166 -44.26 36.61 18.67
N MET A 167 -44.64 35.87 17.61
CA MET A 167 -45.68 36.31 16.67
C MET A 167 -47.13 36.07 17.15
N VAL A 168 -47.32 35.25 18.18
CA VAL A 168 -48.65 34.84 18.67
C VAL A 168 -49.02 35.54 20.00
N CYS A 169 -48.09 36.26 20.63
CA CYS A 169 -48.32 37.15 21.77
C CYS A 169 -48.42 38.62 21.32
#